data_AF-A0A951DHU1-F1
#
_entry.id   AF-A0A951DHU1-F1
#
_cell.length_a   1.000
_cell.length_b   1.000
_cell.length_c   1.000
_cell.angle_alpha   90.00
_cell.angle_beta   90.00
_cell.angle_gamma   90.00
#
_symmetry.space_group_name_H-M   'P 1'
#
loop_
_entity.id
_entity.type
_entity.pdbx_description
1 polymer ?
#
loop_
_entity_poly.entity_id
_entity_poly.type
_entity_poly.pdbx_seq_one_letter_code
_entity_poly.pdbx_strand_id
1 'polypeptide(L)'
;MMEWTHPWMLTGLLGIAWLFHGVRRSLAGMTKAQRWTCLSLRALIFSLIVLALAGPRWIRQVDRLAVVYLLDESLSVPPEAQEKARAFVNESLAARRSDDQAAVLGFAASPRVISPMSEKASVPAWQAPPDQDRKATDIARALESAAALFPPESLKRIVLLSDGNATAGDPVEEAVRLAGEEVRVDTVALAGPERPEVLARELSLPHEIRPGEPFQLTARIQSTVKQAAKVKLLENKFVLGEKTVELQPGENQIDFETRAGENGFHAYETQVEAPSDTRLENNRALATAIISGTPRVLLVEAEEDKARYLSSALRDEHIDVVVRNGLGVPTSLEDLQNFNLFILSDVAALELSP
;
A
#
# COMPACT_ATOMS: atom_id res chain seq x y z
N MET A 1 -15.82 -24.77 33.04
CA MET A 1 -16.85 -24.60 34.09
C MET A 1 -17.95 -25.63 33.86
N MET A 2 -18.59 -26.17 34.90
CA MET A 2 -19.68 -27.15 34.74
C MET A 2 -21.02 -26.42 34.77
N GLU A 3 -21.75 -26.47 33.66
CA GLU A 3 -23.08 -25.87 33.55
C GLU A 3 -24.15 -26.94 33.46
N TRP A 4 -25.33 -26.63 34.01
CA TRP A 4 -26.49 -27.51 34.00
C TRP A 4 -27.58 -26.84 33.17
N THR A 5 -28.02 -27.50 32.11
CA THR A 5 -29.09 -26.96 31.24
C THR A 5 -30.41 -26.83 31.99
N HIS A 6 -30.71 -27.78 32.88
CA HIS A 6 -31.93 -27.79 33.70
C HIS A 6 -31.60 -28.12 35.16
N PRO A 7 -31.05 -27.17 35.93
CA PRO A 7 -30.57 -27.43 37.30
C PRO A 7 -31.71 -27.86 38.24
N TRP A 8 -32.94 -27.43 37.96
CA TRP A 8 -34.13 -27.81 38.73
C TRP A 8 -34.44 -29.31 38.67
N MET A 9 -33.99 -30.04 37.64
CA MET A 9 -34.19 -31.49 37.55
C MET A 9 -33.42 -32.26 38.62
N LEU A 10 -32.39 -31.66 39.23
CA LEU A 10 -31.67 -32.24 40.37
C LEU A 10 -32.57 -32.47 41.59
N THR A 11 -33.69 -31.74 41.73
CA THR A 11 -34.67 -32.02 42.79
C THR A 11 -35.29 -33.41 42.64
N GLY A 12 -35.26 -33.99 41.44
CA GLY A 12 -35.67 -35.36 41.17
C GLY A 12 -34.93 -36.39 42.02
N LEU A 13 -33.70 -36.11 42.47
CA LEU A 13 -32.93 -36.98 43.37
C LEU A 13 -33.65 -37.23 44.72
N LEU A 14 -34.57 -36.34 45.14
CA LEU A 14 -35.41 -36.58 46.31
C LEU A 14 -36.32 -37.82 46.15
N GLY A 15 -36.60 -38.24 44.90
CA GLY A 15 -37.32 -39.48 44.59
C GLY A 15 -36.61 -40.76 45.07
N ILE A 16 -35.31 -40.69 45.38
CA ILE A 16 -34.56 -41.81 45.99
C ILE A 16 -35.11 -42.15 47.37
N ALA A 17 -35.59 -41.16 48.14
CA ALA A 17 -36.24 -41.39 49.42
C ALA A 17 -37.53 -42.22 49.27
N TRP A 18 -38.23 -42.06 48.14
CA TRP A 18 -39.42 -42.83 47.82
C TRP A 18 -39.08 -44.28 47.42
N LEU A 19 -37.98 -44.48 46.68
CA LEU A 19 -37.44 -45.83 46.43
C LEU A 19 -37.06 -46.55 47.74
N PHE A 20 -36.45 -45.82 48.68
CA PHE A 20 -36.14 -46.33 50.01
C PHE A 20 -37.38 -46.70 50.82
N HIS A 21 -38.44 -45.87 50.75
CA HIS A 21 -39.72 -46.15 51.37
C HIS A 21 -40.41 -47.40 50.77
N GLY A 22 -40.40 -47.53 49.44
CA GLY A 22 -40.97 -48.68 48.72
C GLY A 22 -40.26 -50.00 49.04
N VAL A 23 -38.94 -49.99 49.18
CA VAL A 23 -38.17 -51.19 49.60
C VAL A 23 -38.44 -51.56 51.06
N ARG A 24 -38.64 -50.58 51.95
CA ARG A 24 -39.02 -50.82 53.35
C ARG A 24 -40.42 -51.44 53.51
N ARG A 25 -41.36 -51.10 52.62
CA ARG A 25 -42.73 -51.63 52.63
C ARG A 25 -42.95 -52.85 51.73
N SER A 26 -41.92 -53.30 51.01
CA SER A 26 -42.01 -54.45 50.12
C SER A 26 -42.16 -55.77 50.88
N LEU A 27 -43.23 -56.51 50.59
CA LEU A 27 -43.53 -57.85 51.12
C LEU A 27 -42.74 -58.98 50.43
N ALA A 28 -41.80 -58.65 49.55
CA ALA A 28 -40.99 -59.64 48.84
C ALA A 28 -40.03 -60.38 49.80
N GLY A 29 -40.06 -61.71 49.78
CA GLY A 29 -39.18 -62.60 50.56
C GLY A 29 -37.73 -62.59 50.08
N MET A 30 -37.04 -61.46 50.26
CA MET A 30 -35.65 -61.26 49.85
C MET A 30 -34.71 -61.21 51.07
N THR A 31 -33.51 -61.76 50.91
CA THR A 31 -32.45 -61.64 51.91
C THR A 31 -32.02 -60.17 52.06
N LYS A 32 -31.46 -59.80 53.23
CA LYS A 32 -31.01 -58.42 53.49
C LYS A 32 -30.02 -57.93 52.42
N ALA A 33 -29.08 -58.78 52.00
CA ALA A 33 -28.10 -58.44 50.96
C ALA A 33 -28.77 -58.11 49.61
N GLN A 34 -29.69 -58.96 49.14
CA GLN A 34 -30.39 -58.73 47.86
C GLN A 34 -31.22 -57.44 47.87
N ARG A 35 -31.85 -57.10 48.99
CA ARG A 35 -32.61 -55.85 49.14
C ARG A 35 -31.71 -54.62 49.02
N TRP A 36 -30.56 -54.63 49.69
CA TRP A 36 -29.60 -53.53 49.61
C TRP A 36 -28.98 -53.42 48.21
N THR A 37 -28.61 -54.54 47.56
CA THR A 37 -28.08 -54.51 46.19
C THR A 37 -29.09 -53.98 45.19
N CYS A 38 -30.35 -54.42 45.26
CA CYS A 38 -31.41 -53.95 44.36
C CYS A 38 -31.73 -52.46 44.58
N LEU A 39 -31.75 -52.01 45.84
CA LEU A 39 -31.94 -50.60 46.18
C LEU A 39 -30.78 -49.75 45.65
N SER A 40 -29.53 -50.14 45.89
CA SER A 40 -28.34 -49.42 45.41
C SER A 40 -28.34 -49.32 43.89
N LEU A 41 -28.68 -50.42 43.19
CA LEU A 41 -28.75 -50.41 41.72
C LEU A 41 -29.88 -49.51 41.21
N ARG A 42 -31.08 -49.55 41.82
CA ARG A 42 -32.19 -48.66 41.46
C ARG A 42 -31.88 -47.19 41.74
N ALA A 43 -31.26 -46.90 42.88
CA ALA A 43 -30.83 -45.54 43.24
C ALA A 43 -29.75 -45.02 42.28
N LEU A 44 -28.82 -45.88 41.85
CA LEU A 44 -27.81 -45.54 40.86
C LEU A 44 -28.43 -45.25 39.49
N ILE A 45 -29.28 -46.15 38.98
CA ILE A 45 -29.96 -45.96 37.69
C ILE A 45 -30.82 -44.69 37.72
N PHE A 46 -31.59 -44.49 38.78
CA PHE A 46 -32.43 -43.31 38.93
C PHE A 46 -31.59 -42.03 39.00
N SER A 47 -30.47 -42.04 39.75
CA SER A 47 -29.53 -40.92 39.79
C SER A 47 -28.94 -40.61 38.41
N LEU A 48 -28.55 -41.64 37.64
CA LEU A 48 -28.04 -41.48 36.28
C LEU A 48 -29.08 -40.89 35.32
N ILE A 49 -30.34 -41.28 35.44
CA ILE A 49 -31.45 -40.71 34.65
C ILE A 49 -31.65 -39.23 35.03
N VAL A 50 -31.68 -38.92 36.33
CA VAL A 50 -31.82 -37.52 36.79
C VAL A 50 -30.65 -36.67 36.34
N LEU A 51 -29.42 -37.18 36.39
CA LEU A 51 -28.23 -36.50 35.88
C LEU A 51 -28.32 -36.32 34.36
N ALA A 52 -28.71 -37.34 33.60
CA ALA A 52 -28.88 -37.23 32.14
C ALA A 52 -29.92 -36.17 31.75
N LEU A 53 -31.02 -36.09 32.50
CA LEU A 53 -32.07 -35.08 32.33
C LEU A 53 -31.60 -33.67 32.71
N ALA A 54 -30.85 -33.53 33.80
CA ALA A 54 -30.27 -32.25 34.22
C ALA A 54 -29.26 -31.69 33.20
N GLY A 55 -28.75 -32.55 32.31
CA GLY A 55 -27.88 -32.21 31.18
C GLY A 55 -26.59 -31.53 31.61
N PRO A 56 -25.71 -32.20 32.38
CA PRO A 56 -24.41 -31.68 32.75
C PRO A 56 -23.58 -31.47 31.49
N ARG A 57 -23.17 -30.22 31.25
CA ARG A 57 -22.26 -29.85 30.17
C ARG A 57 -20.93 -29.43 30.75
N TRP A 58 -19.87 -30.06 30.25
CA TRP A 58 -18.52 -29.62 30.55
C TRP A 58 -18.11 -28.57 29.53
N ILE A 59 -18.17 -27.30 29.89
CA ILE A 59 -17.68 -26.22 29.04
C ILE A 59 -16.17 -26.14 29.24
N ARG A 60 -15.43 -26.61 28.24
CA ARG A 60 -14.03 -26.25 28.07
C ARG A 60 -14.00 -24.83 27.51
N GLN A 61 -13.40 -23.90 28.24
CA GLN A 61 -13.06 -22.60 27.66
C GLN A 61 -12.01 -22.87 26.59
N VAL A 62 -12.30 -22.41 25.37
CA VAL A 62 -11.36 -22.48 24.25
C VAL A 62 -10.42 -21.29 24.43
N ASP A 63 -9.33 -21.51 25.15
CA ASP A 63 -8.29 -20.50 25.39
C ASP A 63 -7.19 -20.53 24.32
N ARG A 64 -7.42 -21.23 23.20
CA ARG A 64 -6.45 -21.39 22.12
C ARG A 64 -6.33 -20.11 21.33
N LEU A 65 -5.12 -19.54 21.30
CA LEU A 65 -4.80 -18.37 20.52
C LEU A 65 -4.26 -18.78 19.15
N ALA A 66 -4.80 -18.20 18.08
CA ALA A 66 -4.22 -18.26 16.75
C ALA A 66 -3.62 -16.90 16.42
N VAL A 67 -2.30 -16.86 16.17
CA VAL A 67 -1.57 -15.62 15.88
C VAL A 67 -1.02 -15.64 14.45
N VAL A 68 -1.33 -14.64 13.65
CA VAL A 68 -0.69 -14.44 12.33
C VAL A 68 0.27 -13.26 12.42
N TYR A 69 1.56 -13.53 12.18
CA TYR A 69 2.58 -12.48 12.08
C TYR A 69 2.68 -12.02 10.62
N LEU A 70 2.47 -10.73 10.38
CA LEU A 70 2.67 -10.08 9.08
C LEU A 70 4.00 -9.33 9.11
N LEU A 71 4.95 -9.73 8.25
CA LEU A 71 6.26 -9.12 8.12
C LEU A 71 6.32 -8.32 6.82
N ASP A 72 6.58 -7.03 6.95
CA ASP A 72 6.79 -6.14 5.81
C ASP A 72 8.17 -6.38 5.18
N GLU A 73 8.16 -6.71 3.89
CA GLU A 73 9.33 -7.00 3.07
C GLU A 73 9.57 -5.93 2.00
N SER A 74 8.86 -4.81 2.06
CA SER A 74 9.00 -3.71 1.11
C SER A 74 10.42 -3.11 1.11
N LEU A 75 10.74 -2.32 0.08
CA LEU A 75 12.04 -1.68 -0.07
C LEU A 75 12.30 -0.59 0.98
N SER A 76 11.26 -0.04 1.62
CA SER A 76 11.42 0.93 2.70
C SER A 76 11.89 0.30 4.01
N VAL A 77 11.70 -1.02 4.18
CA VAL A 77 12.16 -1.76 5.36
C VAL A 77 13.60 -2.27 5.13
N PRO A 78 14.60 -1.72 5.85
CA PRO A 78 15.99 -2.10 5.66
C PRO A 78 16.29 -3.51 6.19
N PRO A 79 17.36 -4.19 5.71
CA PRO A 79 17.71 -5.54 6.14
C PRO A 79 17.82 -5.71 7.66
N GLU A 80 18.35 -4.72 8.38
CA GLU A 80 18.49 -4.75 9.83
C GLU A 80 17.13 -4.70 10.55
N ALA A 81 16.14 -4.01 9.98
CA ALA A 81 14.78 -4.01 10.50
C ALA A 81 14.08 -5.34 10.23
N GLN A 82 14.35 -5.97 9.08
CA GLN A 82 13.87 -7.33 8.78
C GLN A 82 14.46 -8.37 9.75
N GLU A 83 15.73 -8.24 10.12
CA GLU A 83 16.37 -9.09 11.13
C GLU A 83 15.74 -8.90 12.52
N LYS A 84 15.46 -7.65 12.91
CA LYS A 84 14.72 -7.37 14.16
C LYS A 84 13.32 -7.96 14.14
N ALA A 85 12.60 -7.85 13.02
CA ALA A 85 11.28 -8.46 12.84
C ALA A 85 11.35 -9.99 13.01
N ARG A 86 12.35 -10.63 12.38
CA ARG A 86 12.62 -12.07 12.53
C ARG A 86 12.91 -12.46 13.98
N ALA A 87 13.76 -11.70 14.66
CA ALA A 87 14.11 -11.95 16.06
C ALA A 87 12.87 -11.84 16.96
N PHE A 88 12.05 -10.80 16.78
CA PHE A 88 10.81 -10.60 17.52
C PHE A 88 9.83 -11.77 17.33
N VAL A 89 9.63 -12.22 16.08
CA VAL A 89 8.73 -13.35 15.81
C VAL A 89 9.27 -14.63 16.44
N ASN A 90 10.57 -14.91 16.33
CA ASN A 90 11.18 -16.09 16.96
C ASN A 90 11.08 -16.07 18.49
N GLU A 91 11.31 -14.93 19.13
CA GLU A 91 11.15 -14.75 20.57
C GLU A 91 9.69 -14.98 21.00
N SER A 92 8.74 -14.41 20.26
CA SER A 92 7.31 -14.59 20.53
C SER A 92 6.86 -16.05 20.33
N LEU A 93 7.34 -16.73 19.28
CA LEU A 93 7.09 -18.15 19.04
C LEU A 93 7.72 -19.05 20.11
N ALA A 94 8.82 -18.66 20.74
CA ALA A 94 9.44 -19.40 21.83
C ALA A 94 8.67 -19.24 23.16
N ALA A 95 8.00 -18.10 23.37
CA ALA A 95 7.21 -17.80 24.56
C ALA A 95 5.75 -18.29 24.52
N ARG A 96 5.29 -18.87 23.40
CA ARG A 96 3.90 -19.32 23.22
C ARG A 96 3.53 -20.52 24.10
N ARG A 97 2.24 -20.73 24.34
CA ARG A 97 1.74 -21.96 24.98
C ARG A 97 1.73 -23.12 23.98
N SER A 98 1.73 -24.35 24.49
CA SER A 98 1.80 -25.56 23.65
C SER A 98 0.59 -25.78 22.74
N ASP A 99 -0.53 -25.16 23.05
CA ASP A 99 -1.81 -25.26 22.34
C ASP A 99 -2.12 -24.05 21.43
N ASP A 100 -1.26 -23.02 21.47
CA ASP A 100 -1.37 -21.86 20.59
C ASP A 100 -0.84 -22.18 19.19
N GLN A 101 -1.51 -21.66 18.19
CA GLN A 101 -1.11 -21.81 16.79
C GLN A 101 -0.58 -20.49 16.25
N ALA A 102 0.42 -20.58 15.38
CA ALA A 102 0.92 -19.40 14.69
C ALA A 102 1.12 -19.64 13.20
N ALA A 103 0.95 -18.58 12.42
CA ALA A 103 1.33 -18.50 11.01
C ALA A 103 2.20 -17.27 10.79
N VAL A 104 3.04 -17.30 9.77
CA VAL A 104 3.95 -16.21 9.42
C VAL A 104 3.79 -15.90 7.94
N LEU A 105 3.46 -14.65 7.63
CA LEU A 105 3.28 -14.12 6.28
C LEU A 105 4.29 -13.01 6.05
N GLY A 106 4.95 -13.05 4.90
CA GLY A 106 5.71 -11.92 4.36
C GLY A 106 4.82 -11.18 3.38
N PHE A 107 4.91 -9.85 3.33
CA PHE A 107 4.15 -9.07 2.38
C PHE A 107 4.93 -7.87 1.86
N ALA A 108 4.61 -7.47 0.64
CA ALA A 108 4.98 -6.17 0.06
C ALA A 108 3.81 -5.76 -0.85
N ALA A 109 3.93 -5.87 -2.18
CA ALA A 109 2.81 -5.67 -3.09
C ALA A 109 1.72 -6.75 -2.96
N SER A 110 2.12 -7.97 -2.57
CA SER A 110 1.23 -9.09 -2.33
C SER A 110 1.70 -9.92 -1.13
N PRO A 111 0.78 -10.57 -0.39
CA PRO A 111 1.12 -11.42 0.73
C PRO A 111 1.54 -12.82 0.29
N ARG A 112 2.49 -13.40 1.02
CA ARG A 112 2.99 -14.77 0.83
C ARG A 112 3.11 -15.49 2.17
N VAL A 113 2.58 -16.69 2.23
CA VAL A 113 2.71 -17.57 3.41
C VAL A 113 4.15 -18.09 3.51
N ILE A 114 4.86 -17.72 4.57
CA ILE A 114 6.21 -18.23 4.88
C ILE A 114 6.09 -19.50 5.74
N SER A 115 5.19 -19.47 6.73
CA SER A 115 4.94 -20.57 7.64
C SER A 115 3.43 -20.71 7.84
N PRO A 116 2.83 -21.88 7.50
CA PRO A 116 1.39 -22.08 7.65
C PRO A 116 0.99 -22.18 9.12
N MET A 117 -0.31 -22.04 9.40
CA MET A 117 -0.85 -22.14 10.76
C MET A 117 -0.51 -23.48 11.40
N SER A 118 0.27 -23.45 12.49
CA SER A 118 0.73 -24.66 13.18
C SER A 118 1.09 -24.41 14.65
N GLU A 119 0.85 -25.41 15.51
CA GLU A 119 1.31 -25.44 16.92
C GLU A 119 2.84 -25.53 17.02
N LYS A 120 3.50 -26.01 15.96
CA LYS A 120 4.96 -26.12 15.85
C LYS A 120 5.53 -25.14 14.83
N ALA A 121 4.81 -24.05 14.54
CA ALA A 121 5.30 -23.04 13.61
C ALA A 121 6.67 -22.54 14.04
N SER A 122 7.58 -22.49 13.09
CA SER A 122 8.89 -21.87 13.18
C SER A 122 9.06 -20.94 11.98
N VAL A 123 10.00 -20.01 12.10
CA VAL A 123 10.38 -19.14 10.98
C VAL A 123 11.58 -19.79 10.29
N PRO A 124 11.41 -20.47 9.14
CA PRO A 124 12.54 -21.03 8.39
C PRO A 124 13.42 -19.88 7.87
N ALA A 125 14.61 -20.18 7.33
CA ALA A 125 15.25 -19.21 6.45
C ALA A 125 14.43 -19.13 5.14
N TRP A 126 14.00 -17.92 4.76
CA TRP A 126 13.26 -17.72 3.51
C TRP A 126 13.90 -16.62 2.67
N GLN A 127 13.70 -16.74 1.36
CA GLN A 127 14.15 -15.75 0.38
C GLN A 127 13.13 -14.63 0.28
N ALA A 128 13.62 -13.38 0.28
CA ALA A 128 12.79 -12.22 0.04
C ALA A 128 12.16 -12.29 -1.37
N PRO A 129 11.01 -11.60 -1.60
CA PRO A 129 10.43 -11.51 -2.93
C PRO A 129 11.38 -10.84 -3.93
N PRO A 130 11.18 -11.01 -5.24
CA PRO A 130 11.84 -10.20 -6.25
C PRO A 130 11.65 -8.69 -5.97
N ASP A 131 12.66 -7.87 -6.27
CA ASP A 131 12.61 -6.43 -5.95
C ASP A 131 11.43 -5.68 -6.61
N GLN A 132 10.88 -6.19 -7.72
CA GLN A 132 9.69 -5.61 -8.35
C GLN A 132 8.48 -5.63 -7.41
N ASP A 133 8.26 -6.73 -6.69
CA ASP A 133 7.15 -6.88 -5.75
C ASP A 133 7.38 -6.11 -4.45
N ARG A 134 8.64 -5.74 -4.17
CA ARG A 134 9.04 -4.98 -2.98
C ARG A 134 8.85 -3.47 -3.12
N LYS A 135 8.56 -2.97 -4.33
CA LYS A 135 8.36 -1.53 -4.61
C LYS A 135 7.03 -0.97 -4.09
N ALA A 136 6.06 -1.84 -3.83
CA ALA A 136 4.76 -1.44 -3.30
C ALA A 136 4.51 -2.16 -1.98
N THR A 137 3.63 -1.57 -1.16
CA THR A 137 3.25 -2.06 0.17
C THR A 137 1.73 -2.02 0.27
N ASP A 138 1.09 -3.20 0.21
CA ASP A 138 -0.36 -3.37 0.34
C ASP A 138 -0.68 -4.09 1.67
N ILE A 139 -0.80 -3.29 2.73
CA ILE A 139 -1.09 -3.77 4.07
C ILE A 139 -2.53 -4.32 4.14
N ALA A 140 -3.48 -3.71 3.41
CA ALA A 140 -4.88 -4.12 3.43
C ALA A 140 -5.06 -5.55 2.93
N ARG A 141 -4.44 -5.90 1.78
CA ARG A 141 -4.48 -7.28 1.27
C ARG A 141 -3.73 -8.27 2.15
N ALA A 142 -2.68 -7.83 2.84
CA ALA A 142 -1.97 -8.66 3.79
C ALA A 142 -2.85 -9.02 4.99
N LEU A 143 -3.58 -8.04 5.54
CA LEU A 143 -4.56 -8.23 6.60
C LEU A 143 -5.71 -9.16 6.16
N GLU A 144 -6.26 -8.96 4.98
CA GLU A 144 -7.30 -9.83 4.40
C GLU A 144 -6.81 -11.28 4.28
N SER A 145 -5.59 -11.47 3.76
CA SER A 145 -5.00 -12.81 3.58
C SER A 145 -4.65 -13.48 4.92
N ALA A 146 -4.25 -12.69 5.93
CA ALA A 146 -4.04 -13.20 7.28
C ALA A 146 -5.35 -13.71 7.91
N ALA A 147 -6.46 -12.99 7.70
CA ALA A 147 -7.76 -13.37 8.24
C ALA A 147 -8.23 -14.74 7.73
N ALA A 148 -7.92 -15.07 6.46
CA ALA A 148 -8.25 -16.35 5.84
C ALA A 148 -7.52 -17.56 6.45
N LEU A 149 -6.50 -17.36 7.28
CA LEU A 149 -5.70 -18.43 7.89
C LEU A 149 -6.19 -18.84 9.27
N PHE A 150 -7.14 -18.09 9.85
CA PHE A 150 -7.61 -18.38 11.20
C PHE A 150 -8.50 -19.63 11.26
N PRO A 151 -8.26 -20.54 12.21
CA PRO A 151 -9.20 -21.62 12.49
C PRO A 151 -10.47 -21.08 13.16
N PRO A 152 -11.64 -21.69 12.90
CA PRO A 152 -12.95 -21.18 13.35
C PRO A 152 -13.12 -21.15 14.88
N GLU A 153 -12.43 -22.01 15.62
CA GLU A 153 -12.57 -22.18 17.08
C GLU A 153 -11.29 -21.68 17.79
N SER A 154 -10.90 -20.43 17.55
CA SER A 154 -9.71 -19.82 18.16
C SER A 154 -9.88 -18.33 18.41
N LEU A 155 -9.16 -17.81 19.41
CA LEU A 155 -9.00 -16.37 19.57
C LEU A 155 -8.04 -15.85 18.49
N LYS A 156 -8.51 -14.94 17.65
CA LYS A 156 -7.79 -14.49 16.45
C LYS A 156 -6.99 -13.24 16.72
N ARG A 157 -5.69 -13.28 16.43
CA ARG A 157 -4.79 -12.11 16.56
C ARG A 157 -3.88 -11.99 15.35
N ILE A 158 -3.78 -10.79 14.80
CA ILE A 158 -2.78 -10.42 13.81
C ILE A 158 -1.75 -9.52 14.48
N VAL A 159 -0.47 -9.77 14.24
CA VAL A 159 0.62 -8.88 14.65
C VAL A 159 1.30 -8.35 13.39
N LEU A 160 1.13 -7.06 13.11
CA LEU A 160 1.69 -6.36 11.95
C LEU A 160 3.05 -5.75 12.29
N LEU A 161 4.10 -6.17 11.61
CA LEU A 161 5.45 -5.61 11.70
C LEU A 161 5.75 -4.83 10.41
N SER A 162 5.68 -3.50 10.47
CA SER A 162 5.84 -2.61 9.30
C SER A 162 6.36 -1.22 9.72
N ASP A 163 6.89 -0.46 8.77
CA ASP A 163 7.21 0.96 8.93
C ASP A 163 5.96 1.87 8.78
N GLY A 164 4.83 1.30 8.34
CA GLY A 164 3.52 1.96 8.26
C GLY A 164 3.24 2.69 6.95
N ASN A 165 4.16 2.68 5.98
CA ASN A 165 3.99 3.41 4.71
C ASN A 165 3.31 2.54 3.64
N ALA A 166 1.98 2.39 3.72
CA ALA A 166 1.20 1.74 2.68
C ALA A 166 1.18 2.58 1.39
N THR A 167 1.34 1.91 0.24
CA THR A 167 1.24 2.54 -1.10
C THR A 167 -0.03 2.14 -1.83
N ALA A 168 -0.77 1.16 -1.32
CA ALA A 168 -2.02 0.65 -1.89
C ALA A 168 -2.95 0.15 -0.78
N GLY A 169 -4.26 0.24 -1.03
CA GLY A 169 -5.30 -0.13 -0.09
C GLY A 169 -5.44 0.85 1.09
N ASP A 170 -6.48 0.65 1.89
CA ASP A 170 -6.68 1.36 3.16
C ASP A 170 -6.53 0.35 4.33
N PRO A 171 -5.37 0.34 5.02
CA PRO A 171 -5.15 -0.58 6.13
C PRO A 171 -6.03 -0.30 7.34
N VAL A 172 -6.50 0.94 7.52
CA VAL A 172 -7.33 1.32 8.66
C VAL A 172 -8.75 0.82 8.44
N GLU A 173 -9.31 1.01 7.25
CA GLU A 173 -10.63 0.47 6.89
C GLU A 173 -10.66 -1.05 7.03
N GLU A 174 -9.62 -1.73 6.54
CA GLU A 174 -9.44 -3.17 6.66
C GLU A 174 -9.39 -3.63 8.13
N ALA A 175 -8.57 -2.97 8.96
CA ALA A 175 -8.45 -3.30 10.37
C ALA A 175 -9.78 -3.11 11.13
N VAL A 176 -10.57 -2.09 10.78
CA VAL A 176 -11.91 -1.88 11.33
C VAL A 176 -12.87 -3.01 10.93
N ARG A 177 -12.81 -3.46 9.68
CA ARG A 177 -13.61 -4.62 9.24
C ARG A 177 -13.25 -5.87 10.04
N LEU A 178 -11.97 -6.15 10.19
CA LEU A 178 -11.47 -7.31 10.95
C LEU A 178 -11.85 -7.25 12.44
N ALA A 179 -11.88 -6.06 13.04
CA ALA A 179 -12.37 -5.89 14.41
C ALA A 179 -13.85 -6.33 14.55
N GLY A 180 -14.68 -6.12 13.51
CA GLY A 180 -16.05 -6.62 13.45
C GLY A 180 -16.16 -8.15 13.39
N GLU A 181 -15.10 -8.84 12.98
CA GLU A 181 -14.99 -10.31 12.96
C GLU A 181 -14.26 -10.87 14.19
N GLU A 182 -14.12 -10.06 15.24
CA GLU A 182 -13.41 -10.37 16.48
C GLU A 182 -11.91 -10.70 16.28
N VAL A 183 -11.32 -10.21 15.18
CA VAL A 183 -9.88 -10.31 14.92
C VAL A 183 -9.19 -9.09 15.52
N ARG A 184 -8.30 -9.33 16.48
CA ARG A 184 -7.48 -8.26 17.06
C ARG A 184 -6.24 -8.01 16.20
N VAL A 185 -6.01 -6.76 15.81
CA VAL A 185 -4.78 -6.34 15.11
C VAL A 185 -3.90 -5.55 16.08
N ASP A 186 -2.72 -6.07 16.37
CA ASP A 186 -1.67 -5.39 17.13
C ASP A 186 -0.53 -5.00 16.16
N THR A 187 0.14 -3.88 16.40
CA THR A 187 1.20 -3.35 15.51
C THR A 187 2.53 -3.22 16.22
N VAL A 188 3.61 -3.56 15.53
CA VAL A 188 5.00 -3.34 15.96
C VAL A 188 5.67 -2.47 14.90
N ALA A 189 5.99 -1.23 15.27
CA ALA A 189 6.66 -0.30 14.37
C ALA A 189 8.11 -0.76 14.11
N LEU A 190 8.44 -1.02 12.85
CA LEU A 190 9.80 -1.25 12.40
C LEU A 190 10.46 0.10 12.11
N ALA A 191 10.79 0.85 13.17
CA ALA A 191 11.55 2.08 13.02
C ALA A 191 12.94 1.73 12.43
N GLY A 192 13.16 2.15 11.18
CA GLY A 192 14.49 2.12 10.57
C GLY A 192 15.44 3.04 11.34
N PRO A 193 16.76 2.75 11.37
CA PRO A 193 17.73 3.71 11.87
C PRO A 193 17.65 5.00 11.02
N GLU A 194 17.76 6.17 11.66
CA GLU A 194 17.92 7.43 10.92
C GLU A 194 19.20 7.34 10.08
N ARG A 195 19.04 7.19 8.77
CA ARG A 195 20.14 7.16 7.82
C ARG A 195 20.33 8.54 7.18
N PRO A 196 21.57 8.92 6.86
CA PRO A 196 21.80 10.06 5.99
C PRO A 196 21.15 9.79 4.64
N GLU A 197 20.26 10.67 4.23
CA GLU A 197 19.39 10.48 3.08
C GLU A 197 19.18 11.83 2.39
N VAL A 198 19.11 11.78 1.07
CA VAL A 198 18.74 12.89 0.20
C VAL A 198 17.52 12.49 -0.62
N LEU A 199 16.68 13.48 -0.93
CA LEU A 199 15.48 13.31 -1.74
C LEU A 199 15.37 14.50 -2.67
N ALA A 200 15.39 14.27 -3.98
CA ALA A 200 14.98 15.29 -4.94
C ALA A 200 13.45 15.32 -4.98
N ARG A 201 12.86 16.29 -4.29
CA ARG A 201 11.41 16.33 -4.06
C ARG A 201 10.66 16.84 -5.28
N GLU A 202 11.17 17.90 -5.89
CA GLU A 202 10.52 18.59 -6.99
C GLU A 202 11.54 19.33 -7.84
N LEU A 203 11.25 19.45 -9.13
CA LEU A 203 11.87 20.41 -10.04
C LEU A 203 10.75 21.32 -10.58
N SER A 204 10.79 22.60 -10.27
CA SER A 204 9.79 23.56 -10.72
C SER A 204 10.32 24.36 -11.91
N LEU A 205 9.43 24.58 -12.90
CA LEU A 205 9.67 25.34 -14.12
C LEU A 205 8.70 26.54 -14.17
N PRO A 206 9.04 27.63 -14.88
CA PRO A 206 8.08 28.68 -15.21
C PRO A 206 6.95 28.13 -16.09
N HIS A 207 5.75 28.72 -15.97
CA HIS A 207 4.58 28.29 -16.74
C HIS A 207 4.71 28.54 -18.25
N GLU A 208 5.42 29.60 -18.64
CA GLU A 208 5.68 29.93 -20.04
C GLU A 208 7.19 30.04 -20.26
N ILE A 209 7.68 29.34 -21.28
CA ILE A 209 9.08 29.34 -21.68
C ILE A 209 9.12 29.63 -23.18
N ARG A 210 9.74 30.75 -23.56
CA ARG A 210 9.90 31.16 -24.95
C ARG A 210 11.28 30.78 -25.47
N PRO A 211 11.41 30.35 -26.74
CA PRO A 211 12.69 29.97 -27.31
C PRO A 211 13.76 31.05 -27.18
N GLY A 212 14.97 30.66 -26.79
CA GLY A 212 16.13 31.56 -26.67
C GLY A 212 16.13 32.48 -25.43
N GLU A 213 15.01 32.61 -24.71
CA GLU A 213 14.96 33.40 -23.48
C GLU A 213 15.63 32.65 -22.31
N PRO A 214 16.35 33.36 -21.42
CA PRO A 214 16.83 32.77 -20.18
C PRO A 214 15.66 32.55 -19.21
N PHE A 215 15.68 31.43 -18.52
CA PHE A 215 14.69 31.11 -17.50
C PHE A 215 15.34 30.34 -16.33
N GLN A 216 14.66 30.33 -15.20
CA GLN A 216 15.14 29.72 -13.96
C GLN A 216 14.36 28.45 -13.65
N LEU A 217 15.07 27.36 -13.36
CA LEU A 217 14.50 26.17 -12.75
C LEU A 217 14.86 26.13 -11.27
N THR A 218 13.94 25.64 -10.45
CA THR A 218 14.16 25.51 -9.01
C THR A 218 14.06 24.05 -8.61
N ALA A 219 15.17 23.45 -8.18
CA ALA A 219 15.20 22.12 -7.61
C ALA A 219 15.02 22.22 -6.09
N ARG A 220 14.00 21.52 -5.56
CA ARG A 220 13.72 21.43 -4.12
C ARG A 220 14.23 20.08 -3.62
N ILE A 221 15.30 20.11 -2.82
CA ILE A 221 16.03 18.93 -2.36
C ILE A 221 15.92 18.84 -0.84
N GLN A 222 15.49 17.70 -0.32
CA GLN A 222 15.45 17.45 1.12
C GLN A 222 16.66 16.61 1.54
N SER A 223 17.30 16.97 2.65
CA SER A 223 18.44 16.22 3.22
C SER A 223 18.20 15.98 4.70
N THR A 224 18.56 14.81 5.21
CA THR A 224 18.50 14.53 6.67
C THR A 224 19.76 15.01 7.39
N VAL A 225 20.87 15.20 6.68
CA VAL A 225 22.18 15.60 7.24
C VAL A 225 22.78 16.79 6.50
N LYS A 226 23.76 17.43 7.13
CA LYS A 226 24.63 18.41 6.46
C LYS A 226 25.69 17.68 5.63
N GLN A 227 25.76 17.92 4.32
CA GLN A 227 26.77 17.31 3.44
C GLN A 227 27.00 18.10 2.14
N ALA A 228 28.18 17.95 1.55
CA ALA A 228 28.43 18.40 0.18
C ALA A 228 27.78 17.42 -0.81
N ALA A 229 27.01 17.94 -1.77
CA ALA A 229 26.37 17.16 -2.82
C ALA A 229 26.56 17.83 -4.18
N LYS A 230 26.54 17.02 -5.23
CA LYS A 230 26.61 17.47 -6.61
C LYS A 230 25.23 17.36 -7.24
N VAL A 231 24.65 18.49 -7.62
CA VAL A 231 23.33 18.56 -8.25
C VAL A 231 23.53 18.80 -9.74
N LYS A 232 23.06 17.87 -10.56
CA LYS A 232 23.13 17.94 -12.02
C LYS A 232 21.75 18.28 -12.57
N LEU A 233 21.69 19.22 -13.50
CA LEU A 233 20.50 19.49 -14.31
C LEU A 233 20.70 18.85 -15.68
N LEU A 234 19.70 18.10 -16.12
CA LEU A 234 19.66 17.46 -17.43
C LEU A 234 18.44 17.94 -18.22
N GLU A 235 18.59 18.04 -19.54
CA GLU A 235 17.52 18.23 -20.51
C GLU A 235 17.56 17.09 -21.52
N ASN A 236 16.45 16.37 -21.69
CA ASN A 236 16.36 15.23 -22.59
C ASN A 236 17.51 14.21 -22.40
N LYS A 237 17.93 14.01 -21.14
CA LYS A 237 19.05 13.16 -20.68
C LYS A 237 20.47 13.70 -20.96
N PHE A 238 20.61 14.89 -21.53
CA PHE A 238 21.90 15.57 -21.69
C PHE A 238 22.14 16.51 -20.51
N VAL A 239 23.35 16.49 -19.94
CA VAL A 239 23.70 17.36 -18.81
C VAL A 239 23.83 18.80 -19.30
N LEU A 240 22.97 19.70 -18.79
CA LEU A 240 23.03 21.14 -19.04
C LEU A 240 24.01 21.85 -18.10
N GLY A 241 24.11 21.36 -16.86
CA GLY A 241 24.98 21.96 -15.88
C GLY A 241 25.06 21.16 -14.59
N GLU A 242 26.06 21.49 -13.77
CA GLU A 242 26.26 20.90 -12.46
C GLU A 242 26.65 21.96 -11.44
N LYS A 243 26.18 21.80 -10.21
CA LYS A 243 26.53 22.65 -9.06
C LYS A 243 26.93 21.78 -7.89
N THR A 244 28.03 22.13 -7.24
CA THR A 244 28.40 21.56 -5.94
C THR A 244 27.82 22.47 -4.86
N VAL A 245 26.95 21.92 -4.02
CA VAL A 245 26.23 22.66 -2.98
C VAL A 245 26.42 21.98 -1.62
N GLU A 246 26.43 22.77 -0.55
CA GLU A 246 26.43 22.24 0.82
C GLU A 246 24.98 22.15 1.31
N LEU A 247 24.40 20.95 1.25
CA LEU A 247 23.06 20.67 1.73
C LEU A 247 23.02 20.82 3.25
N GLN A 248 21.98 21.47 3.76
CA GLN A 248 21.65 21.54 5.18
C GLN A 248 20.53 20.54 5.51
N PRO A 249 20.41 20.09 6.77
CA PRO A 249 19.26 19.31 7.21
C PRO A 249 17.95 20.07 6.96
N GLY A 250 16.96 19.39 6.38
CA GLY A 250 15.70 19.98 5.95
C GLY A 250 15.65 20.22 4.43
N GLU A 251 14.88 21.23 4.04
CA GLU A 251 14.65 21.57 2.63
C GLU A 251 15.69 22.57 2.12
N ASN A 252 16.25 22.30 0.94
CA ASN A 252 17.25 23.10 0.26
C ASN A 252 16.74 23.47 -1.13
N GLN A 253 16.80 24.74 -1.48
CA GLN A 253 16.39 25.24 -2.77
C GLN A 253 17.62 25.55 -3.62
N ILE A 254 17.78 24.86 -4.75
CA ILE A 254 18.89 25.05 -5.68
C ILE A 254 18.34 25.52 -7.01
N ASP A 255 18.67 26.75 -7.37
CA ASP A 255 18.23 27.33 -8.63
C ASP A 255 19.25 27.11 -9.75
N PHE A 256 18.75 26.86 -10.95
CA PHE A 256 19.53 26.76 -12.18
C PHE A 256 19.02 27.79 -13.17
N GLU A 257 19.94 28.51 -13.82
CA GLU A 257 19.62 29.38 -14.94
C GLU A 257 20.01 28.67 -16.22
N THR A 258 19.08 28.58 -17.16
CA THR A 258 19.33 28.02 -18.50
C THR A 258 18.60 28.84 -19.55
N ARG A 259 18.82 28.53 -20.83
CA ARG A 259 18.09 29.11 -21.96
C ARG A 259 17.20 28.07 -22.60
N ALA A 260 16.03 28.52 -23.03
CA ALA A 260 15.07 27.69 -23.74
C ALA A 260 15.67 27.21 -25.07
N GLY A 261 15.62 25.90 -25.29
CA GLY A 261 15.99 25.28 -26.55
C GLY A 261 15.00 25.57 -27.68
N GLU A 262 15.04 24.72 -28.71
CA GLU A 262 14.12 24.82 -29.84
C GLU A 262 12.67 24.52 -29.47
N ASN A 263 11.75 24.81 -30.37
CA ASN A 263 10.33 24.53 -30.18
C ASN A 263 10.10 23.03 -29.95
N GLY A 264 9.17 22.71 -29.06
CA GLY A 264 8.74 21.34 -28.81
C GLY A 264 8.69 20.96 -27.34
N PHE A 265 8.61 19.65 -27.10
CA PHE A 265 8.55 19.08 -25.76
C PHE A 265 9.95 18.84 -25.21
N HIS A 266 10.18 19.31 -23.98
CA HIS A 266 11.45 19.17 -23.27
C HIS A 266 11.22 18.57 -21.89
N ALA A 267 12.05 17.60 -21.55
CA ALA A 267 12.07 16.97 -20.24
C ALA A 267 13.32 17.41 -19.46
N TYR A 268 13.10 18.13 -18.37
CA TYR A 268 14.14 18.54 -17.43
C TYR A 268 14.19 17.57 -16.25
N GLU A 269 15.39 17.15 -15.85
CA GLU A 269 15.61 16.25 -14.72
C GLU A 269 16.71 16.82 -13.83
N THR A 270 16.48 16.88 -12.52
CA THR A 270 17.54 17.12 -11.53
C THR A 270 17.99 15.79 -10.94
N GLN A 271 19.30 15.57 -10.87
CA GLN A 271 19.92 14.40 -10.24
C GLN A 271 20.86 14.85 -9.14
N VAL A 272 20.74 14.26 -7.95
CA VAL A 272 21.58 14.58 -6.80
C VAL A 272 22.54 13.43 -6.51
N GLU A 273 23.84 13.74 -6.43
CA GLU A 273 24.88 12.81 -6.02
C GLU A 273 25.43 13.27 -4.66
N ALA A 274 25.09 12.53 -3.61
CA ALA A 274 25.47 12.82 -2.24
C ALA A 274 26.26 11.64 -1.64
N PRO A 275 27.47 11.84 -1.09
CA PRO A 275 28.34 10.74 -0.65
C PRO A 275 27.78 9.90 0.50
N SER A 276 26.95 10.50 1.37
CA SER A 276 26.41 9.82 2.55
C SER A 276 25.03 9.22 2.30
N ASP A 277 24.43 9.48 1.13
CA ASP A 277 23.08 9.04 0.81
C ASP A 277 22.98 7.52 0.63
N THR A 278 21.87 6.94 1.10
CA THR A 278 21.68 5.49 1.12
C THR A 278 20.73 4.96 0.06
N ARG A 279 20.00 5.83 -0.64
CA ARG A 279 18.99 5.44 -1.62
C ARG A 279 19.06 6.33 -2.86
N LEU A 280 19.53 5.77 -3.96
CA LEU A 280 19.75 6.55 -5.18
C LEU A 280 18.48 6.79 -5.99
N GLU A 281 17.45 5.98 -5.76
CA GLU A 281 16.22 5.96 -6.55
C GLU A 281 15.37 7.22 -6.37
N ASN A 282 15.46 7.89 -5.22
CA ASN A 282 14.71 9.10 -4.89
C ASN A 282 15.53 10.39 -5.08
N ASN A 283 16.75 10.29 -5.61
CA ASN A 283 17.62 11.44 -5.90
C ASN A 283 17.32 12.08 -7.25
N ARG A 284 16.12 11.88 -7.81
CA ARG A 284 15.72 12.37 -9.12
C ARG A 284 14.35 13.03 -9.07
N ALA A 285 14.24 14.21 -9.67
CA ALA A 285 12.94 14.85 -9.93
C ALA A 285 12.85 15.29 -11.39
N LEU A 286 11.72 14.98 -12.03
CA LEU A 286 11.44 15.24 -13.44
C LEU A 286 10.40 16.34 -13.56
N ALA A 287 10.60 17.25 -14.49
CA ALA A 287 9.62 18.26 -14.87
C ALA A 287 9.64 18.46 -16.38
N THR A 288 8.48 18.69 -16.98
CA THR A 288 8.33 18.77 -18.44
C THR A 288 7.80 20.13 -18.83
N ALA A 289 8.26 20.65 -19.96
CA ALA A 289 7.80 21.90 -20.54
C ALA A 289 7.56 21.74 -22.04
N ILE A 290 6.60 22.49 -22.57
CA ILE A 290 6.42 22.67 -24.00
C ILE A 290 6.90 24.07 -24.34
N ILE A 291 8.05 24.16 -25.01
CA ILE A 291 8.59 25.42 -25.50
C ILE A 291 7.83 25.71 -26.79
N SER A 292 6.90 26.66 -26.71
CA SER A 292 6.13 27.12 -27.88
C SER A 292 6.85 28.30 -28.50
N GLY A 293 7.26 28.16 -29.76
CA GLY A 293 7.79 29.28 -30.52
C GLY A 293 6.73 30.28 -30.90
N THR A 294 7.17 31.35 -31.59
CA THR A 294 6.28 32.31 -32.23
C THR A 294 5.25 31.56 -33.08
N PRO A 295 3.94 31.76 -32.87
CA PRO A 295 2.92 31.04 -33.63
C PRO A 295 3.14 31.27 -35.11
N ARG A 296 3.04 30.19 -35.90
CA ARG A 296 3.27 30.24 -37.33
C ARG A 296 1.95 30.31 -38.06
N VAL A 297 1.74 31.38 -38.82
CA VAL A 297 0.47 31.67 -39.51
C VAL A 297 0.69 31.61 -41.00
N LEU A 298 -0.15 30.84 -41.69
CA LEU A 298 -0.25 30.94 -43.14
C LEU A 298 -1.28 32.00 -43.50
N LEU A 299 -0.83 33.06 -44.19
CA LEU A 299 -1.69 34.05 -44.82
C LEU A 299 -1.76 33.76 -46.32
N VAL A 300 -2.93 33.37 -46.80
CA VAL A 300 -3.20 33.21 -48.23
C VAL A 300 -3.93 34.44 -48.72
N GLU A 301 -3.33 35.14 -49.68
CA GLU A 301 -3.84 36.39 -50.24
C GLU A 301 -3.66 36.39 -51.76
N ALA A 302 -4.67 36.82 -52.50
CA ALA A 302 -4.64 36.84 -53.96
C ALA A 302 -3.72 37.96 -54.49
N GLU A 303 -3.73 39.12 -53.82
CA GLU A 303 -2.88 40.26 -54.18
C GLU A 303 -1.74 40.44 -53.16
N GLU A 304 -0.52 40.07 -53.53
CA GLU A 304 0.66 40.10 -52.65
C GLU A 304 0.89 41.47 -51.98
N ASP A 305 0.58 42.56 -52.68
CA ASP A 305 0.67 43.93 -52.17
C ASP A 305 -0.33 44.23 -51.03
N LYS A 306 -1.47 43.56 -50.97
CA LYS A 306 -2.47 43.71 -49.89
C LYS A 306 -2.06 42.92 -48.64
N ALA A 307 -1.36 41.79 -48.82
CA ALA A 307 -0.90 40.94 -47.72
C ALA A 307 0.02 41.67 -46.74
N ARG A 308 0.73 42.71 -47.19
CA ARG A 308 1.71 43.47 -46.40
C ARG A 308 1.14 44.05 -45.10
N TYR A 309 -0.11 44.53 -45.11
CA TYR A 309 -0.66 45.24 -43.95
C TYR A 309 -0.91 44.28 -42.78
N LEU A 310 -1.56 43.15 -43.06
CA LEU A 310 -1.83 42.14 -42.06
C LEU A 310 -0.57 41.36 -41.67
N SER A 311 0.29 41.01 -42.63
CA SER A 311 1.54 40.31 -42.33
C SER A 311 2.50 41.16 -41.51
N SER A 312 2.61 42.47 -41.76
CA SER A 312 3.39 43.38 -40.90
C SER A 312 2.80 43.50 -39.50
N ALA A 313 1.49 43.72 -39.37
CA ALA A 313 0.84 43.83 -38.06
C ALA A 313 1.02 42.56 -37.21
N LEU A 314 0.91 41.38 -37.82
CA LEU A 314 1.14 40.10 -37.14
C LEU A 314 2.63 39.91 -36.78
N ARG A 315 3.56 40.27 -37.67
CA ARG A 315 5.00 40.19 -37.39
C ARG A 315 5.44 41.16 -36.29
N ASP A 316 4.82 42.34 -36.19
CA ASP A 316 5.04 43.29 -35.09
C ASP A 316 4.63 42.69 -33.73
N GLU A 317 3.62 41.82 -33.73
CA GLU A 317 3.20 41.00 -32.57
C GLU A 317 4.02 39.70 -32.40
N HIS A 318 5.19 39.59 -33.04
CA HIS A 318 6.09 38.44 -32.97
C HIS A 318 5.46 37.13 -33.44
N ILE A 319 4.64 37.19 -34.49
CA ILE A 319 4.04 36.03 -35.15
C ILE A 319 4.82 35.74 -36.45
N ASP A 320 5.23 34.48 -36.68
CA ASP A 320 5.87 34.11 -37.94
C ASP A 320 4.82 33.96 -39.03
N VAL A 321 4.79 34.88 -39.98
CA VAL A 321 3.81 34.89 -41.07
C VAL A 321 4.46 34.45 -42.37
N VAL A 322 3.95 33.34 -42.91
CA VAL A 322 4.25 32.88 -44.27
C VAL A 322 3.12 33.35 -45.18
N VAL A 323 3.46 34.17 -46.18
CA VAL A 323 2.50 34.64 -47.18
C VAL A 323 2.57 33.72 -48.40
N ARG A 324 1.42 33.22 -48.85
CA ARG A 324 1.27 32.46 -50.09
C ARG A 324 0.11 33.02 -50.91
N ASN A 325 0.11 32.79 -52.22
CA ASN A 325 -1.04 33.10 -53.07
C ASN A 325 -2.02 31.92 -53.12
N GLY A 326 -3.15 32.06 -53.82
CA GLY A 326 -4.17 31.01 -53.94
C GLY A 326 -3.63 29.64 -54.41
N LEU A 327 -2.55 29.63 -55.21
CA LEU A 327 -1.90 28.40 -55.68
C LEU A 327 -0.98 27.73 -54.63
N GLY A 328 -0.64 28.42 -53.55
CA GLY A 328 0.21 27.93 -52.48
C GLY A 328 -0.54 27.33 -51.28
N VAL A 329 -1.86 27.17 -51.38
CA VAL A 329 -2.67 26.58 -50.32
C VAL A 329 -2.22 25.12 -50.08
N PRO A 330 -1.97 24.72 -48.83
CA PRO A 330 -1.61 23.34 -48.51
C PRO A 330 -2.65 22.34 -48.99
N THR A 331 -2.21 21.34 -49.75
CA THR A 331 -3.07 20.27 -50.27
C THR A 331 -2.96 18.96 -49.46
N SER A 332 -2.08 18.92 -48.45
CA SER A 332 -1.88 17.77 -47.57
C SER A 332 -2.05 18.14 -46.10
N LEU A 333 -2.50 17.18 -45.29
CA LEU A 333 -2.63 17.35 -43.84
C LEU A 333 -1.26 17.61 -43.18
N GLU A 334 -0.19 17.06 -43.74
CA GLU A 334 1.18 17.24 -43.25
C GLU A 334 1.65 18.69 -43.43
N ASP A 335 1.33 19.34 -44.55
CA ASP A 335 1.67 20.76 -44.75
C ASP A 335 0.77 21.69 -43.90
N LEU A 336 -0.48 21.29 -43.62
CA LEU A 336 -1.37 22.00 -42.69
C LEU A 336 -0.86 21.99 -41.23
N GLN A 337 -0.22 20.90 -40.78
CA GLN A 337 0.29 20.78 -39.41
C GLN A 337 1.46 21.73 -39.10
N ASN A 338 2.10 22.30 -40.11
CA ASN A 338 3.22 23.23 -39.93
C ASN A 338 2.79 24.63 -39.46
N PHE A 339 1.48 24.91 -39.38
CA PHE A 339 0.94 26.22 -39.02
C PHE A 339 -0.09 26.11 -37.89
N ASN A 340 -0.13 27.10 -37.00
CA ASN A 340 -1.08 27.19 -35.89
C ASN A 340 -2.40 27.86 -36.28
N LEU A 341 -2.40 28.68 -37.33
CA LEU A 341 -3.56 29.41 -37.84
C LEU A 341 -3.46 29.59 -39.37
N PHE A 342 -4.61 29.49 -40.03
CA PHE A 342 -4.79 29.75 -41.45
C PHE A 342 -5.69 30.96 -41.64
N ILE A 343 -5.25 31.92 -42.45
CA ILE A 343 -6.02 33.10 -42.82
C ILE A 343 -6.17 33.10 -44.35
N LEU A 344 -7.41 33.07 -44.82
CA LEU A 344 -7.74 33.30 -46.22
C LEU A 344 -8.25 34.74 -46.35
N SER A 345 -7.52 35.57 -47.09
CA SER A 345 -7.82 36.99 -47.30
C SER A 345 -8.08 37.24 -48.77
N ASP A 346 -9.32 37.60 -49.11
CA ASP A 346 -9.77 37.97 -50.47
C ASP A 346 -9.41 36.95 -51.58
N VAL A 347 -9.29 35.66 -51.23
CA VAL A 347 -8.98 34.58 -52.17
C VAL A 347 -10.28 34.00 -52.75
N ALA A 348 -10.35 33.88 -54.08
CA ALA A 348 -11.51 33.28 -54.74
C ALA A 348 -11.57 31.77 -54.51
N ALA A 349 -12.77 31.22 -54.29
CA ALA A 349 -12.96 29.79 -54.08
C ALA A 349 -12.46 28.91 -55.25
N LEU A 350 -12.42 29.46 -56.47
CA LEU A 350 -11.89 28.81 -57.67
C LEU A 350 -10.36 28.61 -57.62
N GLU A 351 -9.65 29.43 -56.86
CA GLU A 351 -8.19 29.36 -56.69
C GLU A 351 -7.78 28.41 -55.56
N LEU A 352 -8.70 28.04 -54.68
CA LEU A 352 -8.48 27.13 -53.54
C LEU A 352 -8.68 25.64 -53.90
N SER A 353 -8.98 25.34 -55.17
CA SER A 353 -9.29 23.98 -55.62
C SER A 353 -7.99 23.19 -55.84
N PRO A 354 -7.90 21.94 -55.36
CA PRO A 354 -6.67 21.12 -55.48
C PRO A 354 -6.29 20.78 -56.92
#